data_AF-A0A7Y8DUR4-F1
#
_entry.id   AF-A0A7Y8DUR4-F1
#
_cell.length_a   1.000
_cell.length_b   1.000
_cell.length_c   1.000
_cell.angle_alpha   90.00
_cell.angle_beta   90.00
_cell.angle_gamma   90.00
#
_symmetry.space_group_name_H-M   'P 1'
#
loop_
_entity.id
_entity.type
_entity.pdbx_description
1 polymer ?
#
loop_
_entity_poly.entity_id
_entity_poly.type
_entity_poly.pdbx_seq_one_letter_code
_entity_poly.pdbx_strand_id
1 'polypeptide(L)'
;DKMLSDAFNNLNNQFGPKLAALGTTGNYDILPVSKGGTGRTTIGTSITADIATSLSDTTPGRLLPMGYGGLGAKDNMPYLGDVNPDDYRAGGEYLGNFLILGTRKVGVLIVHPGSNATFAGQEFLALDEDSKYFRTQSLSSWRAWKKLSGAGANTDITSLSGLTTALSVSQGGTGGKTQADARAGLGLGSAATATVGTAAGNVMAVGAGGLLGVAIGIPQGTALSLVQKTQFSTTSSNADVPAAAPYSTLITIKYPEGFRQSELAANILDGSLYSRVTLANGATTPWRKIYDDTNTTRAADGTLKAI
;
A
#
# COMPACT_ATOMS: atom_id res chain seq x y z
N ASP A 1 -30.96 85.71 58.20
CA ASP A 1 -30.19 86.19 57.01
C ASP A 1 -28.74 85.74 56.96
N LYS A 2 -27.93 85.91 58.02
CA LYS A 2 -26.50 85.51 57.99
C LYS A 2 -26.24 84.03 57.66
N MET A 3 -26.96 83.09 58.28
CA MET A 3 -26.79 81.66 58.01
C MET A 3 -27.10 81.28 56.55
N LEU A 4 -28.03 81.98 55.90
CA LEU A 4 -28.41 81.71 54.51
C LEU A 4 -27.32 82.23 53.55
N SER A 5 -26.78 83.42 53.83
CA SER A 5 -25.66 83.99 53.07
C SER A 5 -24.38 83.17 53.23
N ASP A 6 -24.08 82.68 54.43
CA ASP A 6 -22.93 81.83 54.68
C ASP A 6 -23.07 80.48 53.98
N ALA A 7 -24.29 79.91 53.96
CA ALA A 7 -24.59 78.69 53.21
C ALA A 7 -24.43 78.87 51.70
N PHE A 8 -24.92 79.99 51.14
CA PHE A 8 -24.77 80.29 49.71
C PHE A 8 -23.30 80.54 49.32
N ASN A 9 -22.55 81.29 50.14
CA ASN A 9 -21.12 81.51 49.92
C ASN A 9 -20.33 80.21 49.99
N ASN A 10 -20.70 79.29 50.88
CA ASN A 10 -20.08 77.97 50.96
C ASN A 10 -20.36 77.15 49.68
N LEU A 11 -21.61 77.17 49.18
CA LEU A 11 -21.98 76.60 47.88
C LEU A 11 -21.16 77.21 46.72
N ASN A 12 -21.04 78.53 46.66
CA ASN A 12 -20.27 79.21 45.60
C ASN A 12 -18.77 78.90 45.69
N ASN A 13 -18.18 78.87 46.89
CA ASN A 13 -16.79 78.50 47.08
C ASN A 13 -16.53 77.02 46.72
N GLN A 14 -17.50 76.14 46.96
CA GLN A 14 -17.38 74.70 46.70
C GLN A 14 -17.65 74.33 45.23
N PHE A 15 -18.60 74.99 44.56
CA PHE A 15 -19.07 74.62 43.22
C PHE A 15 -18.83 75.69 42.15
N GLY A 16 -18.69 76.97 42.51
CA GLY A 16 -18.45 78.07 41.56
C GLY A 16 -17.19 77.84 40.71
N PRO A 17 -16.02 77.54 41.30
CA PRO A 17 -14.83 77.18 40.53
C PRO A 17 -15.02 75.93 39.65
N LYS A 18 -15.81 74.95 40.11
CA LYS A 18 -16.10 73.70 39.35
C LYS A 18 -17.00 73.95 38.14
N LEU A 19 -18.01 74.79 38.29
CA LEU A 19 -18.91 75.21 37.22
C LEU A 19 -18.20 76.09 36.19
N ALA A 20 -17.34 77.01 36.65
CA ALA A 20 -16.50 77.81 35.75
C ALA A 20 -15.51 76.93 34.96
N ALA A 21 -14.93 75.91 35.60
CA ALA A 21 -14.00 74.98 34.96
C ALA A 21 -14.64 74.12 33.85
N LEU A 22 -15.96 73.91 33.88
CA LEU A 22 -16.69 73.21 32.81
C LEU A 22 -16.70 74.01 31.49
N GLY A 23 -16.51 75.34 31.51
CA GLY A 23 -16.45 76.17 30.30
C GLY A 23 -17.63 75.93 29.34
N THR A 24 -17.35 75.79 28.04
CA THR A 24 -18.40 75.53 27.03
C THR A 24 -19.02 74.13 27.11
N THR A 25 -18.45 73.20 27.90
CA THR A 25 -18.94 71.81 27.97
C THR A 25 -20.24 71.68 28.76
N GLY A 26 -20.52 72.63 29.67
CA GLY A 26 -21.76 72.65 30.46
C GLY A 26 -23.03 72.98 29.69
N ASN A 27 -22.92 73.34 28.40
CA ASN A 27 -24.05 73.76 27.56
C ASN A 27 -24.62 72.64 26.67
N TYR A 28 -24.11 71.41 26.79
CA TYR A 28 -24.51 70.30 25.94
C TYR A 28 -25.20 69.21 26.75
N ASP A 29 -26.41 68.82 26.34
CA ASP A 29 -27.08 67.62 26.84
C ASP A 29 -26.29 66.35 26.49
N ILE A 30 -25.58 66.39 25.36
CA ILE A 30 -24.67 65.36 24.88
C ILE A 30 -23.35 66.01 24.50
N LEU A 31 -22.28 65.72 25.24
CA LEU A 31 -20.97 66.28 24.98
C LEU A 31 -20.46 65.82 23.58
N PRO A 32 -20.12 66.73 22.66
CA PRO A 32 -19.62 66.37 21.34
C PRO A 32 -18.22 65.76 21.40
N VAL A 33 -17.88 64.97 20.37
CA VAL A 33 -16.57 64.29 20.25
C VAL A 33 -15.38 65.26 20.24
N SER A 34 -15.56 66.46 19.66
CA SER A 34 -14.54 67.52 19.63
C SER A 34 -14.24 68.12 21.02
N LYS A 35 -15.02 67.77 22.04
CA LYS A 35 -14.86 68.19 23.43
C LYS A 35 -14.63 67.01 24.37
N GLY A 36 -14.25 65.85 23.84
CA GLY A 36 -13.97 64.63 24.62
C GLY A 36 -15.21 63.83 25.02
N GLY A 37 -16.39 64.22 24.54
CA GLY A 37 -17.60 63.43 24.71
C GLY A 37 -17.74 62.30 23.69
N THR A 38 -18.80 61.52 23.80
CA THR A 38 -19.09 60.41 22.86
C THR A 38 -20.05 60.83 21.75
N GLY A 39 -20.70 62.00 21.86
CA GLY A 39 -21.69 62.46 20.89
C GLY A 39 -22.96 61.59 20.78
N ARG A 40 -23.27 60.74 21.77
CA ARG A 40 -24.44 59.82 21.72
C ARG A 40 -25.29 59.83 23.00
N THR A 41 -26.58 59.59 22.85
CA THR A 41 -27.58 59.33 23.92
C THR A 41 -27.80 57.84 24.22
N THR A 42 -27.21 56.94 23.44
CA THR A 42 -27.42 55.48 23.58
C THR A 42 -26.10 54.72 23.43
N ILE A 43 -25.95 53.62 24.18
CA ILE A 43 -24.84 52.67 24.10
C ILE A 43 -24.71 52.16 22.65
N GLY A 44 -23.52 52.26 22.03
CA GLY A 44 -23.28 51.88 20.63
C GLY A 44 -21.86 52.21 20.15
N THR A 45 -21.55 51.89 18.89
CA THR A 45 -20.21 52.02 18.27
C THR A 45 -19.70 53.46 18.34
N SER A 46 -18.42 53.64 18.70
CA SER A 46 -17.79 54.96 18.74
C SER A 46 -17.77 55.59 17.33
N ILE A 47 -18.16 56.86 17.24
CA ILE A 47 -18.35 57.56 15.97
C ILE A 47 -17.01 57.83 15.25
N THR A 48 -15.90 57.67 15.96
CA THR A 48 -14.54 57.97 15.48
C THR A 48 -13.72 56.74 15.14
N ALA A 49 -14.24 55.52 15.35
CA ALA A 49 -13.49 54.33 15.00
C ALA A 49 -13.61 54.04 13.50
N ASP A 50 -12.47 54.01 12.84
CA ASP A 50 -12.38 53.56 11.46
C ASP A 50 -12.78 52.07 11.37
N ILE A 51 -13.76 51.75 10.52
CA ILE A 51 -14.20 50.38 10.29
C ILE A 51 -13.37 49.80 9.14
N ALA A 52 -13.02 48.52 9.23
CA ALA A 52 -12.36 47.81 8.13
C ALA A 52 -13.30 47.70 6.92
N THR A 53 -12.82 48.07 5.73
CA THR A 53 -13.68 48.20 4.52
C THR A 53 -13.60 47.00 3.58
N SER A 54 -12.63 46.10 3.74
CA SER A 54 -12.44 44.90 2.92
C SER A 54 -11.63 43.86 3.67
N LEU A 55 -11.81 42.55 3.41
CA LEU A 55 -11.06 41.49 4.10
C LEU A 55 -9.53 41.57 3.95
N SER A 56 -9.05 42.30 2.94
CA SER A 56 -7.63 42.59 2.71
C SER A 56 -7.11 43.83 3.46
N ASP A 57 -7.94 44.50 4.26
CA ASP A 57 -7.55 45.68 5.03
C ASP A 57 -6.59 45.29 6.17
N THR A 58 -5.33 45.73 6.04
CA THR A 58 -4.28 45.48 7.03
C THR A 58 -4.01 46.69 7.94
N THR A 59 -4.90 47.70 7.95
CA THR A 59 -4.69 48.93 8.72
C THR A 59 -4.86 48.68 10.23
N PRO A 60 -3.81 48.88 11.06
CA PRO A 60 -3.93 48.71 12.50
C PRO A 60 -4.95 49.67 13.13
N GLY A 61 -5.69 49.20 14.13
CA GLY A 61 -6.60 50.04 14.93
C GLY A 61 -8.02 50.17 14.40
N ARG A 62 -8.35 49.55 13.26
CA ARG A 62 -9.72 49.51 12.74
C ARG A 62 -10.61 48.53 13.51
N LEU A 63 -11.90 48.81 13.57
CA LEU A 63 -12.92 47.88 14.08
C LEU A 63 -13.33 46.88 13.00
N LEU A 64 -13.51 45.61 13.41
CA LEU A 64 -14.11 44.58 12.57
C LEU A 64 -15.62 44.53 12.81
N PRO A 65 -16.47 44.74 11.78
CA PRO A 65 -17.90 44.60 11.94
C PRO A 65 -18.30 43.12 12.15
N MET A 66 -19.47 42.88 12.76
CA MET A 66 -20.01 41.53 12.88
C MET A 66 -20.17 40.88 11.49
N GLY A 67 -19.72 39.64 11.34
CA GLY A 67 -19.70 38.91 10.07
C GLY A 67 -18.52 39.23 9.17
N TYR A 68 -17.60 40.10 9.59
CA TYR A 68 -16.38 40.37 8.83
C TYR A 68 -15.55 39.09 8.70
N GLY A 69 -15.41 38.61 7.46
CA GLY A 69 -14.74 37.34 7.16
C GLY A 69 -15.47 36.14 7.74
N GLY A 70 -16.80 36.22 7.91
CA GLY A 70 -17.62 35.16 8.52
C GLY A 70 -17.63 35.15 10.05
N LEU A 71 -16.84 36.00 10.72
CA LEU A 71 -16.75 36.02 12.18
C LEU A 71 -18.07 36.47 12.84
N GLY A 72 -18.75 35.55 13.53
CA GLY A 72 -19.92 35.85 14.37
C GLY A 72 -21.23 36.09 13.63
N ALA A 73 -21.30 35.85 12.32
CA ALA A 73 -22.55 35.88 11.55
C ALA A 73 -22.85 34.50 10.95
N LYS A 74 -24.13 34.09 10.96
CA LYS A 74 -24.54 32.73 10.58
C LYS A 74 -24.44 32.47 9.06
N ASP A 75 -24.63 33.48 8.21
CA ASP A 75 -24.80 33.27 6.75
C ASP A 75 -24.30 34.46 5.90
N ASN A 76 -23.26 35.17 6.34
CA ASN A 76 -22.85 36.46 5.74
C ASN A 76 -21.43 36.49 5.17
N MET A 77 -20.80 35.34 4.93
CA MET A 77 -19.45 35.31 4.34
C MET A 77 -19.54 35.64 2.83
N PRO A 78 -18.87 36.70 2.33
CA PRO A 78 -18.92 37.05 0.92
C PRO A 78 -18.28 35.97 0.05
N TYR A 79 -18.96 35.58 -1.03
CA TYR A 79 -18.40 34.72 -2.05
C TYR A 79 -17.53 35.53 -3.01
N LEU A 80 -16.24 35.21 -3.08
CA LEU A 80 -15.25 35.95 -3.87
C LEU A 80 -15.20 35.54 -5.34
N GLY A 81 -15.97 34.51 -5.73
CA GLY A 81 -15.91 33.97 -7.08
C GLY A 81 -14.55 33.36 -7.37
N ASP A 82 -14.04 33.67 -8.54
CA ASP A 82 -12.91 33.00 -9.16
C ASP A 82 -11.57 33.64 -8.75
N VAL A 83 -10.90 33.06 -7.76
CA VAL A 83 -9.72 33.69 -7.13
C VAL A 83 -8.49 32.78 -7.07
N ASN A 84 -7.30 33.40 -7.13
CA ASN A 84 -6.03 32.71 -6.94
C ASN A 84 -5.68 32.70 -5.44
N PRO A 85 -5.48 31.52 -4.81
CA PRO A 85 -5.13 31.49 -3.40
C PRO A 85 -3.76 32.11 -3.10
N ASP A 86 -2.84 32.24 -4.07
CA ASP A 86 -1.51 32.82 -3.85
C ASP A 86 -1.53 34.31 -3.44
N ASP A 87 -2.63 35.00 -3.76
CA ASP A 87 -2.83 36.42 -3.47
C ASP A 87 -3.17 36.69 -1.99
N TYR A 88 -3.51 35.64 -1.24
CA TYR A 88 -3.98 35.75 0.14
C TYR A 88 -2.89 35.37 1.15
N ARG A 89 -2.36 36.38 1.85
CA ARG A 89 -1.38 36.21 2.95
C ARG A 89 -1.84 36.82 4.28
N ALA A 90 -2.85 37.68 4.26
CA ALA A 90 -3.45 38.25 5.45
C ALA A 90 -4.34 37.20 6.13
N GLY A 91 -4.25 37.13 7.46
CA GLY A 91 -5.02 36.17 8.23
C GLY A 91 -6.52 36.39 8.09
N GLY A 92 -7.27 35.31 7.87
CA GLY A 92 -8.71 35.37 7.68
C GLY A 92 -9.28 34.13 7.00
N GLU A 93 -10.60 34.11 6.89
CA GLU A 93 -11.38 33.10 6.17
C GLU A 93 -12.04 33.73 4.95
N TYR A 94 -12.02 33.01 3.83
CA TYR A 94 -12.44 33.51 2.54
C TYR A 94 -13.25 32.44 1.80
N LEU A 95 -14.51 32.72 1.46
CA LEU A 95 -15.33 31.84 0.63
C LEU A 95 -15.11 32.14 -0.85
N GLY A 96 -14.90 31.13 -1.68
CA GLY A 96 -14.69 31.35 -3.11
C GLY A 96 -14.50 30.07 -3.90
N ASN A 97 -14.12 30.25 -5.17
CA ASN A 97 -13.69 29.20 -6.09
C ASN A 97 -12.18 29.32 -6.35
N PHE A 98 -11.41 28.53 -5.61
CA PHE A 98 -9.96 28.63 -5.56
C PHE A 98 -9.28 27.58 -6.44
N LEU A 99 -8.13 27.93 -7.03
CA LEU A 99 -7.29 26.98 -7.76
C LEU A 99 -6.48 26.10 -6.79
N ILE A 100 -6.91 24.86 -6.60
CA ILE A 100 -6.31 23.88 -5.70
C ILE A 100 -5.84 22.67 -6.51
N LEU A 101 -4.54 22.37 -6.48
CA LEU A 101 -3.93 21.30 -7.29
C LEU A 101 -4.27 21.39 -8.79
N GLY A 102 -4.34 22.60 -9.33
CA GLY A 102 -4.66 22.84 -10.74
C GLY A 102 -6.14 22.68 -11.12
N THR A 103 -7.01 22.37 -10.16
CA THR A 103 -8.46 22.30 -10.35
C THR A 103 -9.14 23.37 -9.51
N ARG A 104 -10.20 23.98 -10.04
CA ARG A 104 -10.96 24.97 -9.28
C ARG A 104 -11.97 24.27 -8.38
N LYS A 105 -12.02 24.68 -7.12
CA LYS A 105 -12.87 24.07 -6.09
C LYS A 105 -13.60 25.15 -5.32
N VAL A 106 -14.88 24.92 -5.08
CA VAL A 106 -15.68 25.82 -4.25
C VAL A 106 -15.44 25.46 -2.79
N GLY A 107 -15.04 26.45 -1.99
CA GLY A 107 -14.77 26.20 -0.59
C GLY A 107 -14.28 27.39 0.21
N VAL A 108 -13.83 27.10 1.42
CA VAL A 108 -13.32 28.08 2.38
C VAL A 108 -11.80 28.00 2.42
N LEU A 109 -11.13 29.08 2.05
CA LEU A 109 -9.70 29.27 2.28
C LEU A 109 -9.49 29.90 3.66
N ILE A 110 -8.68 29.26 4.49
CA ILE A 110 -8.22 29.78 5.77
C ILE A 110 -6.75 30.14 5.62
N VAL A 111 -6.40 31.38 5.95
CA VAL A 111 -5.04 31.89 5.80
C VAL A 111 -4.44 32.10 7.18
N HIS A 112 -3.28 31.49 7.40
CA HIS A 112 -2.45 31.69 8.57
C HIS A 112 -1.30 32.64 8.19
N PRO A 113 -1.31 33.90 8.66
CA PRO A 113 -0.26 34.83 8.33
C PRO A 113 1.05 34.42 9.03
N GLY A 114 2.18 34.54 8.36
CA GLY A 114 3.50 34.41 9.00
C GLY A 114 3.96 35.72 9.61
N SER A 115 5.16 35.70 10.20
CA SER A 115 5.78 36.90 10.79
C SER A 115 6.24 37.93 9.74
N ASN A 116 6.25 37.57 8.45
CA ASN A 116 6.62 38.44 7.33
C ASN A 116 6.07 37.88 6.00
N ALA A 117 6.29 38.60 4.90
CA ALA A 117 5.78 38.25 3.56
C ALA A 117 6.36 36.96 2.93
N THR A 118 7.35 36.33 3.57
CA THR A 118 8.03 35.13 3.03
C THR A 118 7.50 33.82 3.63
N PHE A 119 6.69 33.91 4.70
CA PHE A 119 6.08 32.76 5.39
C PHE A 119 4.58 32.96 5.52
N ALA A 120 3.83 31.91 5.21
CA ALA A 120 2.38 31.84 5.42
C ALA A 120 1.94 30.38 5.40
N GLY A 121 0.81 30.09 6.03
CA GLY A 121 0.11 28.82 5.92
C GLY A 121 -1.25 29.03 5.27
N GLN A 122 -1.71 28.02 4.52
CA GLN A 122 -3.08 28.00 4.02
C GLN A 122 -3.68 26.63 4.24
N GLU A 123 -4.94 26.63 4.66
CA GLU A 123 -5.82 25.48 4.65
C GLU A 123 -7.00 25.78 3.73
N PHE A 124 -7.54 24.75 3.10
CA PHE A 124 -8.71 24.88 2.25
C PHE A 124 -9.68 23.74 2.54
N LEU A 125 -10.92 24.09 2.87
CA LEU A 125 -12.03 23.16 3.01
C LEU A 125 -12.86 23.20 1.74
N ALA A 126 -12.77 22.14 0.94
CA ALA A 126 -13.56 21.96 -0.26
C ALA A 126 -14.99 21.54 0.11
N LEU A 127 -15.96 22.38 -0.22
CA LEU A 127 -17.37 22.15 0.10
C LEU A 127 -18.08 21.28 -0.96
N ASP A 128 -17.42 21.01 -2.08
CA ASP A 128 -17.92 20.23 -3.21
C ASP A 128 -17.51 18.75 -3.17
N GLU A 129 -16.56 18.36 -2.30
CA GLU A 129 -16.01 17.00 -2.27
C GLU A 129 -15.54 16.55 -0.86
N ASP A 130 -15.99 17.24 0.20
CA ASP A 130 -15.71 16.92 1.61
C ASP A 130 -14.23 16.67 1.91
N SER A 131 -13.35 17.47 1.30
CA SER A 131 -11.90 17.28 1.36
C SER A 131 -11.21 18.49 1.96
N LYS A 132 -10.16 18.24 2.78
CA LYS A 132 -9.30 19.28 3.32
C LYS A 132 -7.95 19.27 2.60
N TYR A 133 -7.46 20.47 2.31
CA TYR A 133 -6.18 20.71 1.69
C TYR A 133 -5.36 21.66 2.55
N PHE A 134 -4.03 21.59 2.44
CA PHE A 134 -3.14 22.55 3.07
C PHE A 134 -1.89 22.76 2.25
N ARG A 135 -1.25 23.90 2.45
CA ARG A 135 0.10 24.21 1.96
C ARG A 135 0.76 25.27 2.82
N THR A 136 2.04 25.45 2.60
CA THR A 136 2.81 26.52 3.22
C THR A 136 3.60 27.30 2.19
N GLN A 137 3.82 28.57 2.49
CA GLN A 137 4.80 29.41 1.83
C GLN A 137 6.06 29.44 2.70
N SER A 138 7.23 29.31 2.07
CA SER A 138 8.52 29.49 2.72
C SER A 138 9.45 30.18 1.73
N LEU A 139 10.20 31.18 2.19
CA LEU A 139 11.11 31.96 1.35
C LEU A 139 10.41 32.48 0.08
N SER A 140 9.18 32.99 0.25
CA SER A 140 8.32 33.55 -0.81
C SER A 140 7.76 32.53 -1.81
N SER A 141 8.10 31.24 -1.69
CA SER A 141 7.61 30.20 -2.60
C SER A 141 6.50 29.37 -1.96
N TRP A 142 5.35 29.27 -2.64
CA TRP A 142 4.27 28.37 -2.24
C TRP A 142 4.64 26.94 -2.59
N ARG A 143 4.59 26.06 -1.58
CA ARG A 143 4.67 24.62 -1.81
C ARG A 143 3.38 24.15 -2.49
N ALA A 144 3.46 23.04 -3.21
CA ALA A 144 2.28 22.40 -3.77
C ALA A 144 1.26 22.09 -2.66
N TRP A 145 -0.01 22.20 -3.01
CA TRP A 145 -1.11 21.76 -2.16
C TRP A 145 -0.96 20.29 -1.79
N LYS A 146 -1.40 19.94 -0.59
CA LYS A 146 -1.51 18.57 -0.12
C LYS A 146 -2.96 18.32 0.29
N LYS A 147 -3.54 17.23 -0.21
CA LYS A 147 -4.84 16.73 0.23
C LYS A 147 -4.64 15.91 1.51
N LEU A 148 -5.52 16.07 2.50
CA LEU A 148 -5.60 15.12 3.62
C LEU A 148 -6.32 13.86 3.13
N SER A 149 -5.73 12.70 3.38
CA SER A 149 -6.37 11.41 3.06
C SER A 149 -7.66 11.25 3.86
N GLY A 150 -8.72 10.82 3.19
CA GLY A 150 -10.04 10.61 3.78
C GLY A 150 -10.13 9.30 4.55
N ALA A 151 -11.31 9.06 5.15
CA ALA A 151 -11.66 7.73 5.61
C ALA A 151 -11.98 6.83 4.41
N GLY A 152 -11.57 5.56 4.45
CA GLY A 152 -11.88 4.57 3.42
C GLY A 152 -10.71 4.18 2.53
N ALA A 153 -11.00 3.89 1.26
CA ALA A 153 -10.01 3.42 0.30
C ALA A 153 -9.09 4.57 -0.15
N ASN A 154 -7.84 4.55 0.31
CA ASN A 154 -6.83 5.56 0.00
C ASN A 154 -6.03 5.17 -1.25
N THR A 155 -6.70 5.16 -2.41
CA THR A 155 -6.11 4.75 -3.70
C THR A 155 -5.02 5.70 -4.21
N ASP A 156 -4.86 6.87 -3.59
CA ASP A 156 -3.88 7.91 -3.91
C ASP A 156 -2.53 7.74 -3.19
N ILE A 157 -2.40 6.78 -2.26
CA ILE A 157 -1.13 6.53 -1.56
C ILE A 157 -0.17 5.76 -2.47
N THR A 158 0.88 6.43 -2.96
CA THR A 158 1.93 5.79 -3.79
C THR A 158 2.84 4.85 -3.00
N SER A 159 3.11 5.13 -1.72
CA SER A 159 3.94 4.25 -0.89
C SER A 159 3.71 4.46 0.62
N LEU A 160 3.91 3.39 1.40
CA LEU A 160 4.00 3.42 2.86
C LEU A 160 5.37 2.89 3.31
N SER A 161 6.37 3.78 3.44
CA SER A 161 7.74 3.41 3.79
C SER A 161 7.93 2.86 5.21
N GLY A 162 6.88 2.85 6.04
CA GLY A 162 6.91 2.42 7.44
C GLY A 162 6.34 1.03 7.72
N LEU A 163 5.89 0.28 6.71
CA LEU A 163 5.28 -1.03 6.92
C LEU A 163 6.35 -2.09 7.24
N THR A 164 6.84 -2.06 8.47
CA THR A 164 7.87 -2.96 8.99
C THR A 164 7.30 -4.18 9.71
N THR A 165 6.00 -4.20 9.98
CA THR A 165 5.25 -5.31 10.59
C THR A 165 4.54 -6.09 9.49
N ALA A 166 4.70 -7.42 9.47
CA ALA A 166 4.01 -8.26 8.50
C ALA A 166 2.50 -8.24 8.78
N LEU A 167 1.71 -8.19 7.70
CA LEU A 167 0.26 -8.29 7.81
C LEU A 167 -0.13 -9.70 8.24
N SER A 168 -1.02 -9.82 9.23
CA SER A 168 -1.48 -11.12 9.71
C SER A 168 -2.26 -11.87 8.63
N VAL A 169 -2.36 -13.20 8.77
CA VAL A 169 -3.10 -14.04 7.81
C VAL A 169 -4.59 -13.70 7.80
N SER A 170 -5.19 -13.41 8.95
CA SER A 170 -6.60 -12.99 9.03
C SER A 170 -6.88 -11.65 8.35
N GLN A 171 -5.84 -10.83 8.15
CA GLN A 171 -5.91 -9.57 7.40
C GLN A 171 -5.49 -9.74 5.93
N GLY A 172 -5.32 -10.98 5.44
CA GLY A 172 -4.93 -11.28 4.06
C GLY A 172 -3.43 -11.22 3.79
N GLY A 173 -2.58 -11.16 4.82
CA GLY A 173 -1.13 -11.26 4.70
C GLY A 173 -0.61 -12.69 4.85
N THR A 174 0.71 -12.82 4.96
CA THR A 174 1.40 -14.10 5.22
C THR A 174 1.82 -14.27 6.69
N GLY A 175 1.69 -13.23 7.52
CA GLY A 175 2.16 -13.21 8.90
C GLY A 175 3.69 -13.15 9.05
N GLY A 176 4.46 -13.20 7.96
CA GLY A 176 5.92 -13.30 8.00
C GLY A 176 6.64 -12.14 7.30
N LYS A 177 7.80 -11.73 7.83
CA LYS A 177 8.70 -10.74 7.20
C LYS A 177 9.77 -11.40 6.32
N THR A 178 10.00 -12.69 6.51
CA THR A 178 10.93 -13.49 5.71
C THR A 178 10.15 -14.53 4.90
N GLN A 179 10.79 -15.11 3.89
CA GLN A 179 10.18 -16.20 3.12
C GLN A 179 9.86 -17.42 3.99
N ALA A 180 10.69 -17.71 5.00
CA ALA A 180 10.47 -18.82 5.92
C ALA A 180 9.24 -18.58 6.80
N ASP A 181 9.14 -17.39 7.40
CA ASP A 181 7.99 -17.02 8.24
C ASP A 181 6.71 -16.95 7.41
N ALA A 182 6.78 -16.47 6.16
CA ALA A 182 5.63 -16.42 5.27
C ALA A 182 5.10 -17.81 4.94
N ARG A 183 5.99 -18.77 4.66
CA ARG A 183 5.58 -20.18 4.46
C ARG A 183 4.96 -20.78 5.72
N ALA A 184 5.55 -20.50 6.88
CA ALA A 184 5.03 -20.97 8.16
C ALA A 184 3.64 -20.38 8.45
N GLY A 185 3.44 -19.08 8.25
CA GLY A 185 2.15 -18.41 8.44
C GLY A 185 1.06 -18.91 7.49
N LEU A 186 1.42 -19.28 6.26
CA LEU A 186 0.51 -19.94 5.32
C LEU A 186 0.29 -21.44 5.59
N GLY A 187 0.97 -22.04 6.57
CA GLY A 187 0.84 -23.47 6.89
C GLY A 187 1.46 -24.40 5.85
N LEU A 188 2.44 -23.92 5.07
CA LEU A 188 3.09 -24.72 4.01
C LEU A 188 4.13 -25.69 4.60
N GLY A 189 4.16 -26.93 4.08
CA GLY A 189 5.10 -27.97 4.49
C GLY A 189 6.45 -27.93 3.75
N SER A 190 7.32 -28.90 4.02
CA SER A 190 8.69 -28.98 3.48
C SER A 190 8.77 -29.07 1.95
N ALA A 191 7.74 -29.63 1.30
CA ALA A 191 7.64 -29.69 -0.15
C ALA A 191 7.65 -28.30 -0.80
N ALA A 192 7.19 -27.24 -0.11
CA ALA A 192 7.14 -25.88 -0.63
C ALA A 192 8.53 -25.26 -0.89
N THR A 193 9.60 -25.88 -0.39
CA THR A 193 10.99 -25.45 -0.61
C THR A 193 11.82 -26.48 -1.37
N ALA A 194 11.25 -27.64 -1.68
CA ALA A 194 11.99 -28.72 -2.32
C ALA A 194 12.10 -28.48 -3.84
N THR A 195 13.29 -28.70 -4.39
CA THR A 195 13.51 -28.67 -5.84
C THR A 195 12.83 -29.86 -6.50
N VAL A 196 12.28 -29.66 -7.70
CA VAL A 196 11.76 -30.76 -8.52
C VAL A 196 12.92 -31.40 -9.31
N GLY A 197 13.06 -32.72 -9.24
CA GLY A 197 14.06 -33.46 -10.02
C GLY A 197 14.36 -34.86 -9.47
N THR A 198 15.42 -35.48 -9.98
CA THR A 198 15.78 -36.88 -9.64
C THR A 198 16.98 -37.01 -8.70
N ALA A 199 17.51 -35.90 -8.20
CA ALA A 199 18.57 -35.93 -7.18
C ALA A 199 17.98 -36.33 -5.82
N ALA A 200 18.82 -36.91 -4.94
CA ALA A 200 18.42 -37.22 -3.58
C ALA A 200 17.96 -35.94 -2.85
N GLY A 201 16.80 -36.00 -2.19
CA GLY A 201 16.19 -34.85 -1.49
C GLY A 201 15.25 -33.98 -2.34
N ASN A 202 15.15 -34.23 -3.65
CA ASN A 202 14.18 -33.55 -4.52
C ASN A 202 12.79 -34.20 -4.46
N VAL A 203 11.77 -33.43 -4.88
CA VAL A 203 10.46 -33.97 -5.23
C VAL A 203 10.54 -34.55 -6.65
N MET A 204 10.18 -35.83 -6.81
CA MET A 204 10.19 -36.47 -8.13
C MET A 204 9.04 -35.99 -9.01
N ALA A 205 9.35 -35.60 -10.24
CA ALA A 205 8.35 -35.29 -11.25
C ALA A 205 7.68 -36.57 -11.79
N VAL A 206 6.42 -36.47 -12.24
CA VAL A 206 5.74 -37.55 -12.95
C VAL A 206 6.55 -37.96 -14.19
N GLY A 207 6.73 -39.27 -14.41
CA GLY A 207 7.52 -39.81 -15.52
C GLY A 207 9.02 -39.88 -15.25
N ALA A 208 9.52 -39.36 -14.12
CA ALA A 208 10.92 -39.53 -13.73
C ALA A 208 11.26 -41.03 -13.63
N GLY A 209 12.31 -41.46 -14.34
CA GLY A 209 12.68 -42.87 -14.42
C GLY A 209 11.61 -43.77 -15.08
N GLY A 210 10.65 -43.21 -15.81
CA GLY A 210 9.56 -43.96 -16.44
C GLY A 210 8.42 -44.37 -15.49
N LEU A 211 8.40 -43.83 -14.27
CA LEU A 211 7.41 -44.16 -13.24
C LEU A 211 6.18 -43.22 -13.31
N LEU A 212 4.96 -43.78 -13.19
CA LEU A 212 3.66 -43.07 -13.24
C LEU A 212 3.41 -42.26 -14.54
N GLY A 213 4.18 -42.54 -15.59
CA GLY A 213 4.04 -41.96 -16.93
C GLY A 213 4.31 -43.00 -18.00
N VAL A 214 4.65 -42.56 -19.22
CA VAL A 214 5.11 -43.46 -20.28
C VAL A 214 6.55 -43.90 -19.98
N ALA A 215 6.86 -45.18 -20.18
CA ALA A 215 8.20 -45.72 -20.01
C ALA A 215 9.20 -45.00 -20.93
N ILE A 216 10.43 -44.80 -20.44
CA ILE A 216 11.46 -44.04 -21.17
C ILE A 216 11.89 -44.83 -22.42
N GLY A 217 11.72 -44.26 -23.61
CA GLY A 217 12.28 -44.84 -24.84
C GLY A 217 13.81 -44.78 -24.82
N ILE A 218 14.47 -45.92 -24.87
CA ILE A 218 15.92 -45.98 -25.07
C ILE A 218 16.23 -45.51 -26.50
N PRO A 219 17.08 -44.49 -26.69
CA PRO A 219 17.38 -43.97 -28.03
C PRO A 219 17.95 -45.08 -28.92
N GLN A 220 17.49 -45.14 -30.17
CA GLN A 220 17.95 -46.15 -31.14
C GLN A 220 19.48 -46.15 -31.27
N GLY A 221 20.07 -47.34 -31.38
CA GLY A 221 21.53 -47.50 -31.46
C GLY A 221 22.24 -47.49 -30.10
N THR A 222 21.57 -47.10 -29.02
CA THR A 222 22.13 -47.21 -27.66
C THR A 222 22.17 -48.68 -27.24
N ALA A 223 23.34 -49.19 -26.85
CA ALA A 223 23.44 -50.51 -26.25
C ALA A 223 22.79 -50.53 -24.87
N LEU A 224 21.88 -51.46 -24.64
CA LEU A 224 21.11 -51.54 -23.39
C LEU A 224 22.02 -51.77 -22.16
N SER A 225 23.19 -52.37 -22.34
CA SER A 225 24.23 -52.53 -21.32
C SER A 225 24.76 -51.20 -20.77
N LEU A 226 24.62 -50.10 -21.54
CA LEU A 226 25.04 -48.75 -21.17
C LEU A 226 23.95 -47.95 -20.45
N VAL A 227 22.76 -48.52 -20.26
CA VAL A 227 21.65 -47.88 -19.52
C VAL A 227 21.90 -47.98 -18.01
N GLN A 228 22.82 -47.17 -17.50
CA GLN A 228 23.31 -47.23 -16.12
C GLN A 228 22.41 -46.45 -15.13
N LYS A 229 21.10 -46.69 -15.18
CA LYS A 229 20.10 -46.02 -14.32
C LYS A 229 19.05 -47.01 -13.85
N THR A 230 18.54 -46.81 -12.63
CA THR A 230 17.31 -47.48 -12.19
C THR A 230 16.12 -46.82 -12.87
N GLN A 231 15.47 -47.53 -13.80
CA GLN A 231 14.36 -46.97 -14.57
C GLN A 231 13.47 -48.05 -15.21
N PHE A 232 12.25 -47.63 -15.54
CA PHE A 232 11.33 -48.29 -16.45
C PHE A 232 11.52 -47.71 -17.85
N SER A 233 11.81 -48.58 -18.82
CA SER A 233 12.14 -48.13 -20.18
C SER A 233 11.56 -49.04 -21.27
N THR A 234 11.70 -48.63 -22.53
CA THR A 234 11.33 -49.42 -23.70
C THR A 234 12.48 -49.44 -24.69
N THR A 235 12.57 -50.49 -25.49
CA THR A 235 13.58 -50.62 -26.55
C THR A 235 12.95 -51.06 -27.86
N SER A 236 13.59 -50.70 -28.98
CA SER A 236 13.17 -51.07 -30.34
C SER A 236 14.41 -51.40 -31.19
N SER A 237 14.78 -52.68 -31.22
CA SER A 237 15.91 -53.21 -32.01
C SER A 237 17.26 -52.55 -31.70
N ASN A 238 17.48 -52.18 -30.43
CA ASN A 238 18.75 -51.63 -29.96
C ASN A 238 19.86 -52.70 -29.90
N ALA A 239 21.11 -52.25 -29.78
CA ALA A 239 22.22 -53.15 -29.45
C ALA A 239 22.03 -53.76 -28.05
N ASP A 240 22.54 -54.98 -27.86
CA ASP A 240 22.50 -55.71 -26.58
C ASP A 240 21.09 -55.98 -26.02
N VAL A 241 20.04 -56.01 -26.84
CA VAL A 241 18.70 -56.51 -26.46
C VAL A 241 18.60 -58.02 -26.66
N PRO A 242 17.61 -58.72 -26.08
CA PRO A 242 17.38 -60.11 -26.42
C PRO A 242 17.05 -60.21 -27.92
N ALA A 243 17.83 -60.99 -28.68
CA ALA A 243 17.70 -61.06 -30.14
C ALA A 243 16.31 -61.52 -30.61
N ALA A 244 15.65 -62.37 -29.81
CA ALA A 244 14.29 -62.84 -30.06
C ALA A 244 13.18 -61.89 -29.54
N ALA A 245 13.54 -60.82 -28.82
CA ALA A 245 12.61 -59.84 -28.27
C ALA A 245 13.11 -58.39 -28.44
N PRO A 246 13.31 -57.93 -29.70
CA PRO A 246 13.87 -56.61 -29.97
C PRO A 246 12.94 -55.45 -29.56
N TYR A 247 11.63 -55.71 -29.39
CA TYR A 247 10.65 -54.74 -28.91
C TYR A 247 10.21 -55.14 -27.50
N SER A 248 10.80 -54.51 -26.48
CA SER A 248 10.55 -54.90 -25.09
C SER A 248 10.33 -53.70 -24.18
N THR A 249 9.49 -53.88 -23.16
CA THR A 249 9.55 -53.06 -21.94
C THR A 249 10.64 -53.59 -21.03
N LEU A 250 11.23 -52.70 -20.23
CA LEU A 250 12.46 -52.94 -19.50
C LEU A 250 12.32 -52.44 -18.07
N ILE A 251 12.79 -53.27 -17.14
CA ILE A 251 13.13 -52.84 -15.79
C ILE A 251 14.64 -53.01 -15.65
N THR A 252 15.34 -51.89 -15.52
CA THR A 252 16.77 -51.88 -15.19
C THR A 252 16.91 -51.41 -13.77
N ILE A 253 17.59 -52.20 -12.93
CA ILE A 253 17.94 -51.82 -11.57
C ILE A 253 19.46 -51.68 -11.51
N LYS A 254 19.91 -50.44 -11.34
CA LYS A 254 21.33 -50.11 -11.26
C LYS A 254 21.84 -50.39 -9.85
N TYR A 255 22.87 -51.22 -9.73
CA TYR A 255 23.59 -51.36 -8.47
C TYR A 255 24.57 -50.18 -8.31
N PRO A 256 24.76 -49.62 -7.10
CA PRO A 256 25.51 -48.36 -6.91
C PRO A 256 26.97 -48.35 -7.36
N GLU A 257 27.58 -49.52 -7.54
CA GLU A 257 29.01 -49.67 -7.82
C GLU A 257 29.30 -50.18 -9.26
N GLY A 258 30.33 -49.61 -9.89
CA GLY A 258 30.82 -50.02 -11.21
C GLY A 258 29.71 -50.00 -12.27
N PHE A 259 29.69 -51.01 -13.15
CA PHE A 259 28.64 -51.18 -14.18
C PHE A 259 27.55 -52.19 -13.79
N ARG A 260 27.54 -52.65 -12.53
CA ARG A 260 26.60 -53.68 -12.07
C ARG A 260 25.15 -53.23 -12.22
N GLN A 261 24.33 -54.06 -12.85
CA GLN A 261 22.88 -53.89 -12.93
C GLN A 261 22.20 -55.24 -13.19
N SER A 262 20.94 -55.34 -12.81
CA SER A 262 20.03 -56.42 -13.23
C SER A 262 18.97 -55.87 -14.17
N GLU A 263 18.62 -56.68 -15.17
CA GLU A 263 17.71 -56.27 -16.23
C GLU A 263 16.66 -57.36 -16.47
N LEU A 264 15.42 -56.92 -16.59
CA LEU A 264 14.28 -57.72 -17.03
C LEU A 264 13.71 -57.08 -18.29
N ALA A 265 13.56 -57.85 -19.35
CA ALA A 265 12.91 -57.45 -20.58
C ALA A 265 11.64 -58.28 -20.79
N ALA A 266 10.53 -57.62 -21.11
CA ALA A 266 9.28 -58.26 -21.49
C ALA A 266 8.93 -57.87 -22.92
N ASN A 267 8.91 -58.86 -23.81
CA ASN A 267 8.58 -58.65 -25.21
C ASN A 267 7.12 -58.19 -25.32
N ILE A 268 6.88 -57.10 -26.02
CA ILE A 268 5.52 -56.56 -26.18
C ILE A 268 4.72 -57.31 -27.26
N LEU A 269 5.37 -58.12 -28.09
CA LEU A 269 4.72 -58.83 -29.20
C LEU A 269 4.18 -60.20 -28.79
N ASP A 270 4.92 -60.95 -27.98
CA ASP A 270 4.57 -62.32 -27.58
C ASP A 270 4.55 -62.55 -26.06
N GLY A 271 4.87 -61.53 -25.26
CA GLY A 271 4.90 -61.61 -23.79
C GLY A 271 6.09 -62.35 -23.20
N SER A 272 7.03 -62.85 -24.01
CA SER A 272 8.18 -63.59 -23.52
C SER A 272 9.10 -62.75 -22.65
N LEU A 273 9.56 -63.35 -21.55
CA LEU A 273 10.38 -62.68 -20.55
C LEU A 273 11.85 -63.10 -20.68
N TYR A 274 12.75 -62.14 -20.53
CA TYR A 274 14.18 -62.35 -20.56
C TYR A 274 14.85 -61.64 -19.39
N SER A 275 15.89 -62.25 -18.83
CA SER A 275 16.72 -61.60 -17.82
C SER A 275 18.20 -61.68 -18.17
N ARG A 276 18.95 -60.70 -17.67
CA ARG A 276 20.41 -60.76 -17.64
C ARG A 276 20.95 -59.92 -16.48
N VAL A 277 22.26 -59.99 -16.30
CA VAL A 277 23.01 -59.09 -15.44
C VAL A 277 24.20 -58.51 -16.18
N THR A 278 24.56 -57.27 -15.84
CA THR A 278 25.85 -56.67 -16.17
C THR A 278 26.76 -56.79 -14.96
N LEU A 279 27.98 -57.25 -15.18
CA LEU A 279 29.00 -57.44 -14.15
C LEU A 279 29.71 -56.12 -13.83
N ALA A 280 30.54 -56.12 -12.79
CA ALA A 280 31.27 -54.93 -12.34
C ALA A 280 32.15 -54.29 -13.42
N ASN A 281 32.73 -55.13 -14.29
CA ASN A 281 33.60 -54.72 -15.39
C ASN A 281 32.84 -54.31 -16.67
N GLY A 282 31.50 -54.25 -16.64
CA GLY A 282 30.67 -53.90 -17.79
C GLY A 282 30.35 -55.08 -18.73
N ALA A 283 30.93 -56.25 -18.51
CA ALA A 283 30.58 -57.44 -19.29
C ALA A 283 29.15 -57.88 -18.97
N THR A 284 28.38 -58.21 -19.99
CA THR A 284 27.01 -58.71 -19.85
C THR A 284 26.97 -60.23 -19.88
N THR A 285 26.10 -60.84 -19.09
CA THR A 285 25.73 -62.24 -19.34
C THR A 285 24.82 -62.31 -20.57
N PRO A 286 24.78 -63.46 -21.27
CA PRO A 286 23.76 -63.67 -22.30
C PRO A 286 22.36 -63.45 -21.73
N TRP A 287 21.46 -62.94 -22.57
CA TRP A 287 20.04 -62.91 -22.25
C TRP A 287 19.52 -64.34 -22.07
N ARG A 288 18.87 -64.59 -20.94
CA ARG A 288 18.25 -65.88 -20.64
C ARG A 288 16.74 -65.72 -20.69
N LYS A 289 16.07 -66.51 -21.54
CA LYS A 289 14.62 -66.62 -21.55
C LYS A 289 14.17 -67.20 -20.22
N ILE A 290 13.14 -66.61 -19.63
CA ILE A 290 12.46 -67.14 -18.44
C ILE A 290 11.38 -68.10 -18.95
N TYR A 291 11.43 -69.32 -18.44
CA TYR A 291 10.47 -70.36 -18.80
C TYR A 291 9.30 -70.39 -17.81
N ASP A 292 8.10 -70.56 -18.35
CA ASP A 292 6.83 -70.67 -17.64
C ASP A 292 5.97 -71.79 -18.27
N ASP A 293 4.73 -71.95 -17.80
CA ASP A 293 3.79 -72.95 -18.28
C ASP A 293 3.28 -72.71 -19.71
N THR A 294 3.46 -71.50 -20.25
CA THR A 294 3.07 -71.16 -21.63
C THR A 294 4.14 -71.56 -22.64
N ASN A 295 5.40 -71.67 -22.21
CA ASN A 295 6.54 -71.96 -23.08
C ASN A 295 7.34 -73.22 -22.66
N THR A 296 6.76 -74.03 -21.76
CA THR A 296 7.27 -75.36 -21.43
C THR A 296 6.17 -76.42 -21.41
N THR A 297 6.53 -77.66 -21.76
CA THR A 297 5.71 -78.83 -21.46
C THR A 297 6.27 -79.55 -20.23
N ARG A 298 5.38 -79.94 -19.32
CA ARG A 298 5.72 -80.77 -18.16
C ARG A 298 5.39 -82.23 -18.44
N ALA A 299 6.40 -83.08 -18.44
CA ALA A 299 6.20 -84.53 -18.56
C ALA A 299 5.70 -85.13 -17.23
N ALA A 300 5.15 -86.33 -17.29
CA ALA A 300 4.64 -87.04 -16.11
C ALA A 300 5.72 -87.34 -15.06
N ASP A 301 6.98 -87.45 -15.48
CA ASP A 301 8.15 -87.61 -14.61
C ASP A 301 8.62 -86.29 -13.94
N GLY A 302 7.93 -85.18 -14.22
CA GLY A 302 8.23 -83.86 -13.68
C GLY A 302 9.30 -83.09 -14.46
N THR A 303 9.87 -83.64 -15.53
CA THR A 303 10.82 -82.92 -16.39
C THR A 303 10.12 -81.83 -17.19
N LEU A 304 10.82 -80.71 -17.41
CA LEU A 304 10.35 -79.60 -18.23
C LEU A 304 11.10 -79.58 -19.56
N LYS A 305 10.37 -79.45 -20.66
CA LYS A 305 10.93 -79.25 -22.00
C LYS A 305 10.46 -77.92 -22.55
N ALA A 306 11.38 -77.13 -23.09
CA ALA A 306 11.02 -75.92 -23.85
C ALA A 306 10.18 -76.31 -25.07
N ILE A 307 9.17 -75.49 -25.37
CA ILE A 307 8.34 -75.60 -26.59
C ILE A 307 8.98 -74.79 -27.70
#